data_AF-A0A1K2FZW3-F1
#
_entry.id   AF-A0A1K2FZW3-F1
#
_cell.length_a   1.000
_cell.length_b   1.000
_cell.length_c   1.000
_cell.angle_alpha   90.00
_cell.angle_beta   90.00
_cell.angle_gamma   90.00
#
_symmetry.space_group_name_H-M   'P 1'
#
loop_
_entity.id
_entity.type
_entity.pdbx_description
1 polymer ?
#
loop_
_entity_poly.entity_id
_entity_poly.type
_entity_poly.pdbx_seq_one_letter_code
_entity_poly.pdbx_strand_id
1 'polypeptide(L)' 'MTAPNPLYTPGVLAVLARYHVPATFFVVGADAAKYPDNVRRIADAGHVVGNHTWDHPNLDRLSEPCIRDEIERTQ' A
#
# COMPACT_ATOMS: atom_id res chain seq x y z
N MET A 1 10.30 -5.46 2.17
CA MET A 1 9.43 -5.70 1.00
C MET A 1 8.20 -4.84 1.21
N THR A 2 7.97 -3.83 0.39
CA THR A 2 6.86 -2.88 0.49
C THR A 2 5.74 -3.28 -0.46
N ALA A 3 4.49 -2.96 -0.11
CA ALA A 3 3.33 -3.13 -0.98
C ALA A 3 3.04 -1.79 -1.70
N PRO A 4 2.49 -1.80 -2.93
CA PRO A 4 2.12 -2.97 -3.74
C PRO A 4 3.34 -3.59 -4.43
N ASN A 5 3.49 -4.92 -4.31
CA ASN A 5 4.56 -5.64 -5.00
C ASN A 5 3.99 -6.51 -6.14
N PRO A 6 4.35 -6.27 -7.41
CA PRO A 6 3.77 -6.98 -8.54
C PRO A 6 4.03 -8.50 -8.54
N LEU A 7 5.09 -8.96 -7.89
CA LEU A 7 5.42 -10.40 -7.84
C LEU A 7 4.62 -11.14 -6.77
N TYR A 8 4.28 -10.49 -5.65
CA TYR A 8 3.68 -11.17 -4.49
C TYR A 8 2.21 -10.83 -4.26
N THR A 9 1.76 -9.61 -4.57
CA THR A 9 0.37 -9.18 -4.38
C THR A 9 -0.64 -10.16 -5.00
N PRO A 10 -0.47 -10.68 -6.24
CA PRO A 10 -1.42 -11.63 -6.82
C PRO A 10 -1.55 -12.94 -6.01
N GLY A 11 -0.45 -13.46 -5.48
CA GLY A 11 -0.46 -14.68 -4.66
C GLY A 11 -1.15 -14.47 -3.33
N VAL A 12 -0.93 -13.33 -2.68
CA VAL A 12 -1.61 -12.95 -1.43
C VAL A 12 -3.12 -12.82 -1.65
N LEU A 13 -3.54 -12.11 -2.70
CA LEU A 13 -4.96 -11.97 -3.06
C LEU A 13 -5.63 -13.34 -3.32
N ALA A 14 -4.94 -14.26 -4.01
CA ALA A 14 -5.47 -15.59 -4.27
C ALA A 14 -5.70 -16.40 -2.98
N VAL A 15 -4.80 -16.29 -2.00
CA VAL A 15 -4.96 -16.95 -0.70
C VAL A 15 -6.12 -16.34 0.08
N LEU A 16 -6.18 -15.01 0.16
CA LEU A 16 -7.28 -14.32 0.86
C LEU A 16 -8.64 -14.64 0.26
N ALA A 17 -8.74 -14.67 -1.07
CA ALA A 17 -9.94 -15.08 -1.79
C ALA A 17 -10.34 -16.52 -1.47
N ARG A 18 -9.39 -17.47 -1.47
CA ARG A 18 -9.66 -18.89 -1.14
C ARG A 18 -10.29 -19.06 0.24
N TYR A 19 -9.87 -18.26 1.21
CA TYR A 19 -10.37 -18.34 2.59
C TYR A 19 -11.49 -17.33 2.89
N HIS A 20 -11.92 -16.52 1.91
CA HIS A 20 -12.93 -15.48 2.09
C HIS A 20 -12.58 -14.49 3.22
N VAL A 21 -11.29 -14.15 3.33
CA VAL A 21 -10.79 -13.28 4.41
C VAL A 21 -10.55 -11.86 3.86
N PRO A 22 -11.19 -10.83 4.41
CA PRO A 22 -10.86 -9.45 4.08
C PRO A 22 -9.53 -9.04 4.73
N ALA A 23 -8.81 -8.11 4.09
CA ALA A 23 -7.56 -7.58 4.61
C ALA A 23 -7.46 -6.07 4.34
N THR A 24 -6.50 -5.43 5.01
CA THR A 24 -6.08 -4.05 4.76
C THR A 24 -4.64 -4.06 4.26
N PHE A 25 -4.39 -3.40 3.13
CA PHE A 25 -3.09 -3.28 2.51
C PHE A 25 -2.58 -1.85 2.68
N PHE A 26 -1.60 -1.67 3.55
CA PHE A 26 -0.89 -0.40 3.68
C PHE A 26 0.16 -0.31 2.57
N VAL A 27 -0.03 0.64 1.64
CA VAL A 27 0.80 0.79 0.44
C VAL A 27 1.71 2.00 0.50
N VAL A 28 2.92 1.85 -0.02
CA VAL A 28 3.90 2.93 -0.18
C VAL A 28 3.52 3.77 -1.40
N GLY A 29 3.44 5.09 -1.24
CA GLY A 29 2.94 6.02 -2.27
C GLY A 29 3.73 5.97 -3.57
N ALA A 30 5.06 5.93 -3.51
CA ALA A 30 5.91 5.83 -4.70
C ALA A 30 5.67 4.52 -5.48
N ASP A 31 5.50 3.39 -4.78
CA ASP A 31 5.19 2.10 -5.41
C ASP A 31 3.75 2.07 -5.96
N ALA A 32 2.80 2.69 -5.25
CA ALA A 32 1.42 2.82 -5.69
C ALA A 32 1.31 3.65 -6.98
N ALA A 33 2.05 4.77 -7.07
CA ALA A 33 2.12 5.60 -8.27
C ALA A 33 2.77 4.86 -9.46
N LYS A 34 3.76 4.00 -9.19
CA LYS A 34 4.43 3.18 -10.20
C LYS A 34 3.58 1.99 -10.68
N TYR A 35 2.76 1.42 -9.79
CA TYR A 35 1.97 0.22 -10.05
C TYR A 35 0.48 0.41 -9.74
N PRO A 36 -0.21 1.37 -10.37
CA PRO A 36 -1.59 1.72 -10.03
C PRO A 36 -2.57 0.57 -10.29
N ASP A 37 -2.27 -0.30 -11.27
CA ASP A 37 -3.07 -1.49 -11.57
C ASP A 37 -3.11 -2.48 -10.41
N ASN A 38 -2.03 -2.60 -9.63
CA ASN A 38 -2.00 -3.47 -8.46
C ASN A 38 -2.85 -2.91 -7.32
N VAL A 39 -2.84 -1.59 -7.15
CA VAL A 39 -3.69 -0.91 -6.15
C VAL A 39 -5.17 -1.13 -6.51
N ARG A 40 -5.54 -0.95 -7.78
CA ARG A 40 -6.90 -1.23 -8.25
C ARG A 40 -7.30 -2.68 -8.01
N ARG A 41 -6.44 -3.66 -8.34
CA ARG A 41 -6.71 -5.08 -8.06
C ARG A 41 -6.98 -5.37 -6.58
N ILE A 42 -6.27 -4.71 -5.67
CA ILE A 42 -6.51 -4.86 -4.22
C ILE A 42 -7.92 -4.34 -3.87
N ALA A 43 -8.27 -3.14 -4.35
CA ALA A 43 -9.58 -2.54 -4.09
C ALA A 43 -10.73 -3.35 -4.73
N ASP A 44 -10.56 -3.76 -5.99
CA ASP A 44 -11.53 -4.57 -6.74
C ASP A 44 -11.75 -5.95 -6.11
N ALA A 45 -10.76 -6.49 -5.40
CA ALA A 45 -10.88 -7.72 -4.62
C ALA A 45 -11.64 -7.55 -3.28
N GLY A 46 -12.13 -6.34 -2.97
CA GLY A 46 -12.90 -6.05 -1.76
C GLY A 46 -12.05 -5.81 -0.51
N HIS A 47 -10.77 -5.48 -0.69
CA HIS A 47 -9.86 -5.15 0.41
C HIS A 47 -9.71 -3.64 0.60
N VAL A 48 -9.31 -3.23 1.80
CA VAL A 48 -9.05 -1.82 2.11
C VAL A 48 -7.62 -1.45 1.71
N VAL A 49 -7.43 -0.31 1.06
CA VAL A 49 -6.11 0.27 0.77
C VAL A 49 -5.84 1.39 1.79
N GLY A 50 -4.73 1.29 2.51
CA GLY A 50 -4.28 2.26 3.50
C GLY A 50 -2.95 2.90 3.11
N ASN A 51 -2.62 4.03 3.74
CA ASN A 51 -1.41 4.81 3.47
C ASN A 51 -0.22 4.29 4.29
N HIS A 52 0.90 4.00 3.63
CA HIS A 52 2.14 3.56 4.26
C HIS A 52 3.31 4.50 3.96
N THR A 53 3.06 5.81 3.97
CA THR A 53 4.01 6.88 3.60
C THR A 53 4.41 6.84 2.13
N TRP A 54 5.09 7.88 1.66
CA TRP A 54 5.42 8.03 0.25
C TRP A 54 6.67 7.23 -0.13
N ASP A 55 7.76 7.39 0.64
CA ASP A 55 9.06 6.75 0.37
C ASP A 55 9.50 5.78 1.50
N HIS A 56 8.62 5.45 2.44
CA HIS A 56 8.91 4.58 3.60
C HIS A 56 10.11 5.04 4.47
N PRO A 57 10.24 6.34 4.81
CA PRO A 57 11.27 6.79 5.72
C PRO A 57 10.98 6.35 7.17
N ASN A 58 12.00 6.43 8.02
CA ASN A 58 11.78 6.34 9.46
C ASN A 58 11.20 7.68 9.97
N LEU A 59 9.89 7.69 10.27
CA LEU A 59 9.16 8.89 10.69
C LEU A 59 9.69 9.50 12.00
N ASP A 60 10.26 8.71 12.91
CA ASP A 60 10.82 9.21 14.18
C ASP A 60 12.02 10.14 13.98
N ARG A 61 12.59 10.15 12.76
CA ARG A 61 13.75 10.97 12.38
C ARG A 61 13.37 12.19 11.55
N LEU A 62 12.08 12.41 11.30
CA LEU A 62 11.59 13.50 10.47
C LEU A 62 10.96 14.61 11.31
N SER A 63 10.97 15.82 10.77
CA SER A 63 10.18 16.93 11.31
C SER A 63 8.69 16.73 11.00
N GLU A 64 7.81 17.37 11.77
CA GLU A 64 6.36 17.30 11.53
C GLU A 64 5.97 17.68 10.07
N PRO A 65 6.53 18.73 9.45
CA PRO A 65 6.25 19.04 8.04
C PRO A 65 6.65 17.91 7.09
N CYS A 66 7.78 17.25 7.33
CA CYS A 66 8.21 16.12 6.49
C CYS A 66 7.30 14.89 6.69
N ILE A 67 6.87 14.61 7.92
CA ILE A 67 5.89 13.54 8.19
C ILE A 67 4.57 13.82 7.47
N ARG A 68 4.12 15.08 7.47
CA ARG A 68 2.91 15.50 6.78
C ARG A 68 3.03 15.31 5.26
N ASP A 69 4.16 15.69 4.66
CA ASP A 69 4.42 15.50 3.23
C ASP A 69 4.33 14.02 2.81
N GLU A 70 4.93 13.12 3.61
CA GLU A 70 4.89 11.67 3.38
C GLU A 70 3.46 11.11 3.37
N ILE A 71 2.59 11.64 4.24
CA ILE A 71 1.19 11.24 4.32
C ILE A 71 0.40 11.83 3.15
N GLU A 72 0.50 13.13 2.92
CA GLU A 72 -0.31 13.87 1.96
C GLU A 72 -0.03 13.45 0.51
N ARG A 73 1.23 13.19 0.15
CA ARG A 73 1.59 12.72 -1.20
C ARG A 73 1.06 11.33 -1.54
N THR A 74 0.71 10.55 -0.53
CA THR A 74 0.24 9.16 -0.69
C THR A 74 -1.29 9.07 -0.76
N GLN A 75 -2.03 10.17 -0.55
CA GLN A 75 -3.50 10.19 -0.60
C GLN A 75 -4.09 10.61 -1.95
#